data_AF-A0A2D0HDE8-F1
#
_entry.id   AF-A0A2D0HDE8-F1
#
_cell.length_a   1.000
_cell.length_b   1.000
_cell.length_c   1.000
_cell.angle_alpha   90.00
_cell.angle_beta   90.00
_cell.angle_gamma   90.00
#
_symmetry.space_group_name_H-M   'P 1'
#
loop_
_entity.id
_entity.type
_entity.pdbx_description
1 polymer ?
#
loop_
_entity_poly.entity_id
_entity_poly.type
_entity_poly.pdbx_seq_one_letter_code
_entity_poly.pdbx_strand_id
1 'polypeptide(L)'
;MSQIHYYFFGRIWPYKGLKYLLQAMPLIAERIPEVKLIIAGRGENIIQYFPNGYDEKRYEIINDFIPLEEVSNLFQRSTVTVLPYIEASQSGVAALSYGMGTLVVASEVGGLSEIIQHKKDGLLVPPCDVQSLADAIIYLLSDRDLQKRMQTAAVARCQEDLNWSNIAAHTTQVYYKELNMQNKY
;
A
#
# COMPACT_ATOMS: atom_id res chain seq x y z
N MET A 1 -3.87 -3.74 -24.60
CA MET A 1 -4.91 -4.03 -23.61
C MET A 1 -4.28 -3.86 -22.23
N SER A 2 -4.70 -2.85 -21.46
CA SER A 2 -4.12 -2.56 -20.14
C SER A 2 -4.54 -3.64 -19.15
N GLN A 3 -3.63 -4.56 -18.84
CA GLN A 3 -3.82 -5.56 -17.80
C GLN A 3 -3.87 -4.86 -16.44
N ILE A 4 -4.92 -5.09 -15.64
CA ILE A 4 -5.07 -4.46 -14.32
C ILE A 4 -4.36 -5.37 -13.30
N HIS A 5 -3.12 -5.04 -12.93
CA HIS A 5 -2.42 -5.78 -11.86
C HIS A 5 -2.59 -5.08 -10.51
N TYR A 6 -2.74 -5.89 -9.46
CA TYR A 6 -2.96 -5.48 -8.09
C TYR A 6 -1.73 -5.86 -7.29
N TYR A 7 -1.27 -4.96 -6.44
CA TYR A 7 -0.01 -5.14 -5.73
C TYR A 7 -0.23 -5.33 -4.24
N PHE A 8 0.19 -6.47 -3.74
CA PHE A 8 0.59 -6.61 -2.35
C PHE A 8 2.11 -6.60 -2.30
N PHE A 9 2.67 -5.60 -1.63
CA PHE A 9 4.11 -5.44 -1.48
C PHE A 9 4.54 -5.36 -0.04
N GLY A 10 5.58 -6.14 0.25
CA GLY A 10 6.28 -6.13 1.51
C GLY A 10 6.42 -7.53 2.08
N ARG A 11 7.07 -7.59 3.24
CA ARG A 11 7.22 -8.81 4.03
C ARG A 11 5.87 -9.54 4.16
N ILE A 12 5.78 -10.80 3.75
CA ILE A 12 4.57 -11.63 3.92
C ILE A 12 4.47 -12.19 5.35
N TRP A 13 4.10 -11.33 6.30
CA TRP A 13 3.97 -11.66 7.73
C TRP A 13 2.49 -11.60 8.15
N PRO A 14 2.06 -12.33 9.19
CA PRO A 14 0.66 -12.35 9.60
C PRO A 14 0.04 -10.96 9.85
N TYR A 15 0.77 -10.06 10.50
CA TYR A 15 0.30 -8.70 10.80
C TYR A 15 0.05 -7.83 9.56
N LYS A 16 0.58 -8.22 8.40
CA LYS A 16 0.37 -7.53 7.12
C LYS A 16 -0.99 -7.89 6.49
N GLY A 17 -1.70 -8.86 7.07
CA GLY A 17 -3.10 -9.16 6.77
C GLY A 17 -3.36 -9.75 5.39
N LEU A 18 -2.36 -10.42 4.77
CA LEU A 18 -2.55 -11.10 3.49
C LEU A 18 -3.77 -12.04 3.50
N LYS A 19 -4.05 -12.71 4.63
CA LYS A 19 -5.25 -13.53 4.82
C LYS A 19 -6.53 -12.80 4.40
N TYR A 20 -6.72 -11.55 4.82
CA TYR A 20 -7.93 -10.79 4.55
C TYR A 20 -8.03 -10.38 3.08
N LEU A 21 -6.90 -10.04 2.45
CA LEU A 21 -6.86 -9.77 1.02
C LEU A 21 -7.21 -11.01 0.20
N LEU A 22 -6.67 -12.18 0.56
CA LEU A 22 -7.02 -13.44 -0.11
C LEU A 22 -8.51 -13.80 0.05
N GLN A 23 -9.10 -13.49 1.21
CA GLN A 23 -10.54 -13.64 1.43
C GLN A 23 -11.38 -12.64 0.62
N ALA A 24 -10.84 -11.45 0.32
CA ALA A 24 -11.50 -10.44 -0.51
C ALA A 24 -11.42 -10.73 -2.02
N MET A 25 -10.40 -11.47 -2.46
CA MET A 25 -10.15 -11.75 -3.89
C MET A 25 -11.34 -12.37 -4.64
N PRO A 26 -12.09 -13.36 -4.10
CA PRO A 26 -13.29 -13.87 -4.76
C PRO A 26 -14.35 -12.79 -5.01
N LEU A 27 -14.59 -11.90 -4.04
CA LEU A 27 -15.56 -10.81 -4.15
C LEU A 27 -15.13 -9.79 -5.22
N ILE A 28 -13.84 -9.46 -5.24
CA ILE A 28 -13.27 -8.55 -6.26
C ILE A 28 -13.36 -9.20 -7.65
N ALA A 29 -13.05 -10.49 -7.76
CA ALA A 29 -13.08 -11.23 -9.02
C ALA A 29 -14.49 -11.39 -9.61
N GLU A 30 -15.53 -11.40 -8.78
CA GLU A 30 -16.92 -11.42 -9.25
C GLU A 30 -17.26 -10.14 -10.04
N ARG A 31 -16.72 -8.99 -9.60
CA ARG A 31 -16.99 -7.68 -10.21
C ARG A 31 -15.97 -7.27 -11.25
N ILE A 32 -14.73 -7.74 -11.11
CA ILE A 32 -13.60 -7.46 -11.99
C ILE A 32 -12.93 -8.80 -12.36
N PRO A 33 -13.46 -9.55 -13.34
CA PRO A 33 -12.99 -10.90 -13.65
C PRO A 33 -11.50 -10.99 -14.03
N GLU A 34 -10.95 -9.92 -14.60
CA GLU A 34 -9.54 -9.80 -15.03
C GLU A 34 -8.58 -9.41 -13.88
N VAL A 35 -9.06 -9.37 -12.63
CA VAL A 35 -8.22 -9.07 -11.46
C VAL A 35 -7.10 -10.10 -11.29
N LYS A 36 -5.86 -9.60 -11.19
CA LYS A 36 -4.68 -10.40 -10.82
C LYS A 36 -3.96 -9.79 -9.62
N LEU A 37 -3.70 -10.60 -8.60
CA LEU A 37 -2.95 -10.21 -7.40
C LEU A 37 -1.48 -10.64 -7.51
N ILE A 38 -0.58 -9.66 -7.47
CA ILE A 38 0.86 -9.86 -7.31
C ILE A 38 1.17 -9.81 -5.81
N ILE A 39 1.76 -10.88 -5.28
CA ILE A 39 2.22 -10.99 -3.90
C ILE A 39 3.75 -11.02 -3.95
N ALA A 40 4.40 -9.90 -3.63
CA ALA A 40 5.85 -9.77 -3.76
C ALA A 40 6.52 -9.39 -2.44
N GLY A 41 7.56 -10.14 -2.11
CA GLY A 41 8.39 -9.96 -0.93
C GLY A 41 8.65 -11.28 -0.23
N ARG A 42 9.79 -11.36 0.46
CA ARG A 42 10.12 -12.51 1.29
C ARG A 42 9.00 -12.70 2.32
N GLY A 43 8.75 -13.96 2.67
CA GLY A 43 7.73 -14.45 3.59
C GLY A 43 8.20 -15.72 4.28
N GLU A 44 7.87 -15.91 5.55
CA GLU A 44 8.30 -17.12 6.28
C GLU A 44 7.52 -18.37 5.87
N ASN A 45 6.26 -18.21 5.42
CA ASN A 45 5.42 -19.35 5.07
C ASN A 45 4.31 -18.93 4.09
N ILE A 46 4.62 -18.85 2.79
CA ILE A 46 3.60 -18.56 1.77
C ILE A 46 2.64 -19.75 1.55
N ILE A 47 3.14 -20.97 1.78
CA ILE A 47 2.40 -22.23 1.59
C ILE A 47 1.16 -22.28 2.50
N GLN A 48 1.21 -21.70 3.70
CA GLN A 48 0.04 -21.66 4.59
C GLN A 48 -1.18 -20.95 3.97
N TYR A 49 -0.95 -20.02 3.03
CA TYR A 49 -2.00 -19.29 2.34
C TYR A 49 -2.52 -20.03 1.11
N PHE A 50 -1.74 -20.97 0.58
CA PHE A 50 -2.02 -21.73 -0.62
C PHE A 50 -1.64 -23.22 -0.43
N PRO A 51 -2.24 -23.93 0.54
CA PRO A 51 -1.84 -25.29 0.88
C PRO A 51 -2.05 -26.29 -0.26
N ASN A 52 -3.00 -25.98 -1.16
CA ASN A 52 -3.35 -26.81 -2.32
C ASN A 52 -2.88 -26.18 -3.65
N GLY A 53 -1.93 -25.23 -3.59
CA GLY A 53 -1.54 -24.41 -4.74
C GLY A 53 -2.44 -23.20 -4.97
N TYR A 54 -2.16 -22.45 -6.03
CA TYR A 54 -2.89 -21.23 -6.43
C TYR A 54 -3.09 -21.19 -7.94
N ASP A 55 -4.11 -20.45 -8.38
CA ASP A 55 -4.37 -20.20 -9.80
C ASP A 55 -3.42 -19.10 -10.31
N GLU A 56 -2.47 -19.46 -11.19
CA GLU A 56 -1.49 -18.53 -11.78
C GLU A 56 -2.12 -17.43 -12.63
N LYS A 57 -3.36 -17.64 -13.12
CA LYS A 57 -4.12 -16.58 -13.82
C LYS A 57 -4.58 -15.49 -12.85
N ARG A 58 -4.79 -15.85 -11.57
CA ARG A 58 -5.29 -14.96 -10.52
C ARG A 58 -4.18 -14.43 -9.62
N TYR A 59 -3.11 -15.20 -9.41
CA TYR A 59 -2.04 -14.89 -8.47
C TYR A 59 -0.67 -14.99 -9.12
N GLU A 60 0.18 -14.01 -8.85
CA GLU A 60 1.60 -14.05 -9.13
C GLU A 60 2.35 -13.92 -7.81
N ILE A 61 3.11 -14.96 -7.43
CA ILE A 61 3.77 -15.03 -6.14
C ILE A 61 5.27 -14.93 -6.33
N ILE A 62 5.87 -13.89 -5.76
CA ILE A 62 7.31 -13.64 -5.75
C ILE A 62 7.77 -13.64 -4.29
N ASN A 63 7.94 -14.84 -3.72
CA ASN A 63 8.33 -15.04 -2.33
C ASN A 63 9.85 -14.96 -2.13
N ASP A 64 10.46 -13.84 -2.48
CA ASP A 64 11.90 -13.61 -2.35
C ASP A 64 12.21 -12.16 -1.93
N PHE A 65 13.46 -11.91 -1.54
CA PHE A 65 13.97 -10.55 -1.43
C PHE A 65 13.92 -9.87 -2.81
N ILE A 66 13.24 -8.72 -2.87
CA ILE A 66 13.12 -7.95 -4.11
C ILE A 66 14.20 -6.86 -4.12
N PRO A 67 15.14 -6.88 -5.07
CA PRO A 67 16.12 -5.82 -5.25
C PRO A 67 15.45 -4.48 -5.53
N LEU A 68 16.06 -3.38 -5.09
CA LEU A 68 15.46 -2.04 -5.18
C LEU A 68 15.13 -1.64 -6.63
N GLU A 69 15.97 -2.04 -7.57
CA GLU A 69 15.80 -1.85 -9.00
C GLU A 69 14.51 -2.51 -9.54
N GLU A 70 14.17 -3.69 -9.04
CA GLU A 70 12.97 -4.46 -9.44
C GLU A 70 11.70 -3.97 -8.75
N VAL A 71 11.82 -3.28 -7.60
CA VAL A 71 10.67 -2.71 -6.89
C VAL A 71 9.90 -1.76 -7.81
N SER A 72 10.61 -0.93 -8.59
CA SER A 72 9.98 0.02 -9.52
C SER A 72 9.13 -0.68 -10.59
N ASN A 73 9.61 -1.80 -11.13
CA ASN A 73 8.91 -2.59 -12.14
C ASN A 73 7.59 -3.15 -11.59
N LEU A 74 7.61 -3.65 -10.35
CA LEU A 74 6.41 -4.15 -9.69
C LEU A 74 5.35 -3.06 -9.46
N PHE A 75 5.76 -1.87 -9.04
CA PHE A 75 4.85 -0.73 -8.90
C PHE A 75 4.29 -0.28 -10.25
N GLN A 76 5.12 -0.21 -11.31
CA GLN A 76 4.67 0.20 -12.66
C GLN A 76 3.67 -0.77 -13.27
N ARG A 77 3.80 -2.07 -12.99
CA ARG A 77 2.83 -3.08 -13.42
C ARG A 77 1.50 -2.94 -12.69
N SER A 78 1.49 -2.28 -11.54
CA SER A 78 0.36 -2.30 -10.61
C SER A 78 -0.46 -1.02 -10.61
N THR A 79 -1.79 -1.17 -10.56
CA THR A 79 -2.72 -0.04 -10.48
C THR A 79 -2.92 0.43 -9.04
N VAL A 80 -2.97 -0.52 -8.10
CA VAL A 80 -3.28 -0.29 -6.69
C VAL A 80 -2.32 -1.09 -5.82
N THR A 81 -1.80 -0.45 -4.77
CA THR A 81 -1.12 -1.09 -3.65
C THR A 81 -2.11 -1.30 -2.51
N VAL A 82 -2.21 -2.53 -2.03
CA VAL A 82 -3.11 -2.91 -0.93
C VAL A 82 -2.32 -3.22 0.33
N LEU A 83 -2.64 -2.52 1.43
CA LEU A 83 -1.98 -2.63 2.73
C LEU A 83 -3.00 -3.00 3.82
N PRO A 84 -3.50 -4.26 3.83
CA PRO A 84 -4.61 -4.69 4.69
C PRO A 84 -4.10 -5.04 6.11
N TYR A 85 -3.25 -4.20 6.68
CA TYR A 85 -2.51 -4.51 7.89
C TYR A 85 -3.46 -4.64 9.09
N ILE A 86 -3.10 -5.51 10.03
CA ILE A 86 -3.77 -5.65 11.33
C ILE A 86 -3.30 -4.55 12.29
N GLU A 87 -2.02 -4.20 12.21
CA GLU A 87 -1.38 -3.13 12.97
C GLU A 87 -0.22 -2.53 12.17
N ALA A 88 0.13 -1.27 12.46
CA ALA A 88 1.23 -0.58 11.79
C ALA A 88 1.84 0.50 12.69
N SER A 89 3.14 0.42 12.99
CA SER A 89 3.88 1.57 13.53
C SER A 89 4.14 2.60 12.44
N GLN A 90 4.67 2.15 11.30
CA GLN A 90 4.91 2.91 10.08
C GLN A 90 4.78 2.00 8.85
N SER A 91 4.76 2.59 7.66
CA SER A 91 4.81 1.84 6.40
C SER A 91 5.63 2.56 5.34
N GLY A 92 6.86 2.11 5.12
CA GLY A 92 7.67 2.56 3.98
C GLY A 92 7.03 2.23 2.63
N VAL A 93 6.19 1.17 2.57
CA VAL A 93 5.46 0.80 1.34
C VAL A 93 4.43 1.86 0.97
N ALA A 94 3.74 2.45 1.94
CA ALA A 94 2.77 3.51 1.67
C ALA A 94 3.46 4.73 1.04
N ALA A 95 4.59 5.17 1.62
CA ALA A 95 5.39 6.26 1.08
C ALA A 95 5.95 5.95 -0.33
N LEU A 96 6.47 4.73 -0.54
CA LEU A 96 6.95 4.28 -1.85
C LEU A 96 5.82 4.28 -2.90
N SER A 97 4.61 3.86 -2.51
CA SER A 97 3.45 3.87 -3.42
C SER A 97 3.16 5.27 -3.92
N TYR A 98 3.18 6.27 -3.05
CA TYR A 98 2.99 7.67 -3.44
C TYR A 98 4.12 8.18 -4.35
N GLY A 99 5.37 7.84 -4.03
CA GLY A 99 6.52 8.21 -4.87
C GLY A 99 6.48 7.59 -6.27
N MET A 100 5.90 6.40 -6.41
CA MET A 100 5.69 5.71 -7.69
C MET A 100 4.36 6.09 -8.37
N GLY A 101 3.55 6.94 -7.73
CA GLY A 101 2.22 7.31 -8.22
C GLY A 101 1.25 6.12 -8.28
N THR A 102 1.42 5.09 -7.46
CA THR A 102 0.48 3.98 -7.35
C THR A 102 -0.57 4.32 -6.30
N LEU A 103 -1.84 4.06 -6.62
CA LEU A 103 -2.94 4.26 -5.68
C LEU A 103 -2.81 3.35 -4.46
N VAL A 104 -3.38 3.77 -3.32
CA VAL A 104 -3.28 3.01 -2.06
C VAL A 104 -4.65 2.73 -1.48
N VAL A 105 -4.90 1.46 -1.13
CA VAL A 105 -5.98 1.03 -0.24
C VAL A 105 -5.33 0.41 0.99
N ALA A 106 -5.64 0.89 2.19
CA ALA A 106 -4.99 0.44 3.41
C ALA A 106 -5.97 0.31 4.58
N SER A 107 -5.60 -0.49 5.57
CA SER A 107 -6.31 -0.50 6.85
C SER A 107 -6.09 0.81 7.61
N GLU A 108 -7.13 1.28 8.31
CA GLU A 108 -7.10 2.43 9.22
C GLU A 108 -6.41 2.06 10.54
N VAL A 109 -5.09 1.85 10.49
CA VAL A 109 -4.27 1.46 11.66
C VAL A 109 -2.95 2.22 11.72
N GLY A 110 -2.65 2.75 12.91
CA GLY A 110 -1.41 3.46 13.25
C GLY A 110 -0.85 4.33 12.11
N GLY A 111 0.42 4.12 11.75
CA GLY A 111 1.11 4.95 10.76
C GLY A 111 0.51 4.95 9.34
N LEU A 112 -0.36 4.00 8.99
CA LEU A 112 -1.08 4.05 7.71
C LEU A 112 -2.12 5.17 7.70
N SER A 113 -2.81 5.38 8.83
CA SER A 113 -3.82 6.44 8.99
C SER A 113 -3.21 7.84 9.03
N GLU A 114 -1.93 7.94 9.40
CA GLU A 114 -1.18 9.20 9.39
C GLU A 114 -0.71 9.56 7.96
N ILE A 115 -0.28 8.56 7.19
CA ILE A 115 0.23 8.77 5.82
C ILE A 115 -0.91 9.05 4.85
N ILE A 116 -2.02 8.30 4.95
CA ILE A 116 -3.09 8.30 3.93
C ILE A 116 -4.23 9.21 4.34
N GLN A 117 -4.63 10.13 3.46
CA GLN A 117 -5.85 10.92 3.61
C GLN A 117 -7.02 10.25 2.88
N HIS A 118 -7.88 9.60 3.66
CA HIS A 118 -9.06 8.89 3.15
C HIS A 118 -9.86 9.72 2.12
N LYS A 119 -10.16 9.11 0.97
CA LYS A 119 -10.88 9.68 -0.18
C LYS A 119 -10.21 10.86 -0.91
N LYS A 120 -9.00 11.26 -0.51
CA LYS A 120 -8.22 12.32 -1.17
C LYS A 120 -7.07 11.76 -1.99
N ASP A 121 -6.17 11.02 -1.36
CA ASP A 121 -4.93 10.46 -1.96
C ASP A 121 -4.83 8.93 -1.76
N GLY A 122 -5.82 8.34 -1.11
CA GLY A 122 -5.96 6.89 -0.94
C GLY A 122 -7.28 6.55 -0.25
N LEU A 123 -7.49 5.25 0.00
CA LEU A 123 -8.64 4.75 0.73
C LEU A 123 -8.18 4.06 2.00
N LEU A 124 -8.88 4.38 3.09
CA LEU A 124 -8.77 3.70 4.38
C LEU A 124 -10.00 2.84 4.61
N VAL A 125 -9.79 1.62 5.12
CA VAL A 125 -10.85 0.66 5.49
C VAL A 125 -10.64 0.15 6.91
N PRO A 126 -11.69 -0.31 7.61
CA PRO A 126 -11.50 -0.98 8.90
C PRO A 126 -10.55 -2.17 8.79
N PRO A 127 -9.62 -2.39 9.76
CA PRO A 127 -8.75 -3.55 9.74
C PRO A 127 -9.55 -4.85 9.87
N CYS A 128 -9.05 -5.92 9.27
CA CYS A 128 -9.66 -7.26 9.31
C CYS A 128 -11.07 -7.36 8.67
N ASP A 129 -11.53 -6.31 7.99
CA ASP A 129 -12.83 -6.29 7.31
C ASP A 129 -12.65 -6.60 5.81
N VAL A 130 -12.99 -7.84 5.46
CA VAL A 130 -12.89 -8.38 4.11
C VAL A 130 -13.82 -7.66 3.13
N GLN A 131 -15.04 -7.31 3.57
CA GLN A 131 -16.04 -6.72 2.70
C GLN A 131 -15.67 -5.27 2.39
N SER A 132 -15.33 -4.49 3.43
CA SER A 132 -14.89 -3.11 3.26
C SER A 132 -13.63 -3.03 2.38
N LEU A 133 -12.69 -3.98 2.54
CA LEU A 133 -11.51 -4.07 1.68
C LEU A 133 -11.86 -4.32 0.22
N ALA A 134 -12.72 -5.31 -0.05
CA ALA A 134 -13.19 -5.62 -1.40
C ALA A 134 -13.91 -4.43 -2.04
N ASP A 135 -14.84 -3.81 -1.31
CA ASP A 135 -15.64 -2.69 -1.80
C ASP A 135 -14.78 -1.47 -2.12
N ALA A 136 -13.78 -1.16 -1.29
CA ALA A 136 -12.85 -0.06 -1.54
C ALA A 136 -12.01 -0.29 -2.81
N ILE A 137 -11.53 -1.52 -3.02
CA ILE A 137 -10.76 -1.90 -4.21
C ILE A 137 -11.65 -1.83 -5.45
N ILE A 138 -12.87 -2.38 -5.39
CA ILE A 138 -13.83 -2.35 -6.50
C ILE A 138 -14.20 -0.90 -6.86
N TYR A 139 -14.52 -0.08 -5.85
CA TYR A 139 -14.85 1.32 -6.02
C TYR A 139 -13.73 2.08 -6.74
N LEU A 140 -12.49 1.91 -6.26
CA LEU A 140 -11.33 2.57 -6.84
C LEU A 140 -11.08 2.15 -8.28
N LEU A 141 -11.27 0.87 -8.60
CA LEU A 141 -10.94 0.33 -9.91
C LEU A 141 -12.05 0.49 -10.95
N SER A 142 -13.28 0.77 -10.50
CA SER A 142 -14.42 1.01 -11.38
C SER A 142 -14.48 2.45 -11.92
N ASP A 143 -13.69 3.38 -11.39
CA ASP A 143 -13.72 4.79 -11.76
C ASP A 143 -12.31 5.31 -12.15
N ARG A 144 -12.10 5.57 -13.44
CA ARG A 144 -10.83 6.05 -13.99
C ARG A 144 -10.52 7.51 -13.64
N ASP A 145 -11.54 8.35 -13.50
CA ASP A 145 -11.35 9.76 -13.15
C ASP A 145 -10.96 9.90 -11.68
N LEU A 146 -11.59 9.10 -10.82
CA LEU A 146 -11.19 8.93 -9.42
C LEU A 146 -9.73 8.50 -9.29
N GLN A 147 -9.31 7.47 -10.04
CA GLN A 147 -7.93 6.99 -10.07
C GLN A 147 -6.97 8.12 -10.41
N LYS A 148 -7.20 8.83 -11.51
CA LYS A 148 -6.32 9.92 -11.96
C LYS A 148 -6.22 11.05 -10.95
N ARG A 149 -7.34 11.42 -10.33
CA ARG A 149 -7.41 12.46 -9.30
C ARG A 149 -6.63 12.05 -8.04
N MET A 150 -6.87 10.85 -7.53
CA MET A 150 -6.17 10.34 -6.34
C MET A 150 -4.68 10.13 -6.59
N GLN A 151 -4.30 9.63 -7.76
CA GLN A 151 -2.90 9.47 -8.15
C GLN A 151 -2.17 10.81 -8.15
N THR A 152 -2.79 11.85 -8.72
CA THR A 152 -2.23 13.21 -8.74
C THR A 152 -2.05 13.76 -7.32
N ALA A 153 -3.05 13.56 -6.45
CA ALA A 153 -2.98 13.97 -5.04
C ALA A 153 -1.89 13.21 -4.26
N ALA A 154 -1.76 11.91 -4.47
CA ALA A 154 -0.73 11.07 -3.86
C ALA A 154 0.69 11.51 -4.25
N VAL A 155 0.93 11.78 -5.54
CA VAL A 155 2.22 12.27 -6.03
C VAL A 155 2.55 13.66 -5.45
N ALA A 156 1.57 14.58 -5.43
CA ALA A 156 1.76 15.90 -4.82
C ALA A 156 2.14 15.78 -3.34
N ARG A 157 1.43 14.95 -2.57
CA ARG A 157 1.73 14.69 -1.16
C ARG A 157 3.12 14.08 -0.95
N CYS A 158 3.58 13.23 -1.86
CA CYS A 158 4.96 12.72 -1.82
C CYS A 158 6.00 13.84 -2.01
N GLN A 159 5.73 14.77 -2.93
CA GLN A 159 6.63 15.87 -3.27
C GLN A 159 6.62 16.99 -2.24
N GLU A 160 5.53 17.14 -1.49
CA GLU A 160 5.38 18.15 -0.45
C GLU A 160 5.69 17.56 0.93
N ASP A 161 4.72 16.91 1.56
CA ASP A 161 4.79 16.52 2.97
C ASP A 161 5.82 15.42 3.27
N LEU A 162 6.00 14.49 2.34
CA LEU A 162 6.78 13.26 2.57
C LEU A 162 8.18 13.29 1.93
N ASN A 163 8.61 14.44 1.41
CA ASN A 163 9.92 14.56 0.81
C ASN A 163 11.02 14.66 1.90
N TRP A 164 12.21 14.11 1.61
CA TRP A 164 13.32 14.08 2.56
C TRP A 164 13.79 15.46 3.00
N SER A 165 13.76 16.45 2.11
CA SER A 165 14.19 17.82 2.42
C SER A 165 13.32 18.47 3.48
N ASN A 166 12.00 18.28 3.40
CA ASN A 166 11.02 18.82 4.32
C ASN A 166 11.05 18.08 5.65
N ILE A 167 11.14 16.74 5.62
CA ILE A 167 11.34 15.93 6.84
C ILE A 167 12.61 16.36 7.57
N ALA A 168 13.73 16.55 6.84
CA ALA A 168 14.98 17.02 7.41
C ALA A 168 14.85 18.44 7.99
N ALA A 169 14.16 19.36 7.29
CA ALA A 169 13.92 20.71 7.78
C ALA A 169 13.11 20.74 9.07
N HIS A 170 12.00 20.00 9.15
CA HIS A 170 11.18 19.89 10.36
C HIS A 170 11.94 19.24 11.53
N THR A 171 12.69 18.17 11.25
CA THR A 171 13.52 17.50 12.28
C THR A 171 14.58 18.45 12.82
N THR A 172 15.23 19.21 11.94
CA THR A 172 16.25 20.20 12.31
C THR A 172 15.67 21.34 13.16
N GLN A 173 14.44 21.80 12.85
CA GLN A 173 13.75 22.81 13.66
C GLN A 173 13.49 22.33 15.10
N VAL A 174 13.11 21.06 15.28
CA VAL A 174 12.93 20.47 16.62
C VAL A 174 14.26 20.48 17.38
N TYR A 175 15.36 20.04 16.75
CA TYR A 175 16.69 20.09 17.38
C TYR A 175 17.11 21.52 17.75
N TYR A 176 16.91 22.50 16.88
CA TYR A 176 17.21 23.90 17.21
C TYR A 176 16.37 24.43 18.36
N LYS A 177 15.09 24.07 18.42
CA LYS A 177 14.20 24.47 19.51
C LYS A 177 14.72 23.96 20.85
N GLU A 178 15.07 22.68 20.94
CA GLU A 178 15.58 22.07 22.17
C GLU A 178 16.96 22.61 22.57
N LEU A 179 17.88 22.76 21.62
CA LEU A 179 19.21 23.34 21.89
C LEU A 179 19.11 24.81 22.35
N ASN A 180 18.19 25.59 21.79
CA ASN A 180 17.97 26.98 22.21
C ASN A 180 17.23 27.10 23.55
N MET A 181 16.49 26.07 23.98
CA MET A 181 15.90 26.01 25.34
C MET A 181 16.93 25.64 26.40
N GLN A 182 17.95 24.84 26.08
CA GLN A 182 19.02 24.51 27.02
C GLN A 182 19.98 25.68 27.28
N ASN A 183 20.11 26.63 26.35
CA ASN A 183 20.92 27.85 26.50
C ASN A 183 20.22 28.98 27.28
N LYS A 184 19.07 28.72 27.91
CA LYS A 184 18.27 29.71 28.66
C LYS A 184 18.34 29.57 30.19
N TYR A 185 19.27 28.77 30.71
CA TYR A 185 19.60 28.66 32.13
C TYR A 185 21.09 28.96 32.33
#